data_AF-A0A939F0E5-F1
#
_entry.id   AF-A0A939F0E5-F1
#
_cell.length_a   1.000
_cell.length_b   1.000
_cell.length_c   1.000
_cell.angle_alpha   90.00
_cell.angle_beta   90.00
_cell.angle_gamma   90.00
#
_symmetry.space_group_name_H-M   'P 1'
#
loop_
_entity.id
_entity.type
_entity.pdbx_description
1 polymer ?
#
loop_
_entity_poly.entity_id
_entity_poly.type
_entity_poly.pdbx_seq_one_letter_code
_entity_poly.pdbx_strand_id
1 'polypeptide(L)'
;MEPSAPRRFTDLLRNGRYQFTERELMEHLRMTYRTIKQREADPSTLTVAEMLRVADLLDEPVVDVFAVVLAEVQAVKVSVSQSPIQ
;
A
#
# COMPACT_ATOMS: atom_id res chain seq x y z
N MET A 1 24.68 1.29 3.55
CA MET A 1 23.25 1.34 3.91
C MET A 1 22.65 0.07 3.37
N GLU A 2 22.30 -0.85 4.26
CA GLU A 2 21.56 -2.06 3.89
C GLU A 2 20.29 -1.64 3.13
N PRO A 3 19.90 -2.30 2.03
CA PRO A 3 18.61 -2.05 1.44
C PRO A 3 17.56 -2.51 2.45
N SER A 4 16.93 -1.54 3.13
CA SER A 4 15.70 -1.80 3.88
C SER A 4 14.77 -2.56 2.95
N ALA A 5 14.25 -3.71 3.42
CA ALA A 5 13.34 -4.54 2.63
C ALA A 5 12.27 -3.66 1.97
N PRO A 6 11.89 -3.93 0.70
CA PRO A 6 10.99 -3.06 -0.04
C PRO A 6 9.72 -2.84 0.79
N ARG A 7 9.49 -1.57 1.16
CA ARG A 7 8.35 -1.14 1.98
C ARG A 7 7.09 -1.56 1.25
N ARG A 8 6.19 -2.31 1.90
CA ARG A 8 4.90 -2.72 1.31
C ARG A 8 3.82 -1.69 1.62
N PHE A 9 2.74 -1.68 0.84
CA PHE A 9 1.58 -0.84 1.11
C PHE A 9 1.02 -1.07 2.51
N THR A 10 0.90 -2.33 2.94
CA THR A 10 0.43 -2.66 4.31
C THR A 10 1.37 -2.12 5.38
N ASP A 11 2.69 -2.06 5.11
CA ASP A 11 3.66 -1.50 6.05
C ASP A 11 3.49 0.01 6.21
N LEU A 12 3.06 0.72 5.16
CA LEU A 12 2.73 2.14 5.26
C LEU A 12 1.64 2.40 6.31
N LEU A 13 0.62 1.55 6.34
CA LEU A 13 -0.55 1.72 7.22
C LEU A 13 -0.36 1.14 8.63
N ARG A 14 0.42 0.05 8.75
CA ARG A 14 0.48 -0.75 10.00
C ARG A 14 1.79 -0.63 10.75
N ASN A 15 2.88 -0.40 10.03
CA ASN A 15 4.25 -0.36 10.55
C ASN A 15 4.93 1.00 10.32
N GLY A 16 4.13 2.01 9.98
CA GLY A 16 4.57 3.38 9.75
C GLY A 16 4.83 4.15 11.06
N ARG A 17 5.13 5.44 10.91
CA ARG A 17 5.34 6.37 12.04
C ARG A 17 4.09 6.50 12.93
N TYR A 18 2.92 6.31 12.34
CA TYR A 18 1.62 6.43 13.01
C TYR A 18 0.98 5.05 13.15
N GLN A 19 0.38 4.80 14.31
CA GLN A 19 -0.46 3.62 14.53
C GLN A 19 -1.92 4.04 14.48
N PHE A 20 -2.59 3.65 13.40
CA PHE A 20 -4.02 3.91 13.22
C PHE A 20 -4.84 2.70 13.63
N THR A 21 -5.91 2.96 14.39
CA THR A 21 -6.99 1.99 14.59
C THR A 21 -7.73 1.75 13.27
N GLU A 22 -8.42 0.62 13.16
CA GLU A 22 -9.25 0.33 11.97
C GLU A 22 -10.30 1.43 11.74
N ARG A 23 -10.87 2.00 12.81
CA ARG A 23 -11.84 3.09 12.73
C ARG A 23 -11.23 4.34 12.10
N GLU A 24 -10.03 4.72 12.54
CA GLU A 24 -9.32 5.88 11.99
C GLU A 24 -8.96 5.67 10.51
N LEU A 25 -8.49 4.48 10.14
CA LEU A 25 -8.24 4.16 8.73
C LEU A 25 -9.51 4.27 7.89
N MET A 26 -10.64 3.73 8.37
CA MET A 26 -11.92 3.84 7.66
C MET A 26 -12.36 5.29 7.47
N GLU A 27 -12.20 6.10 8.50
CA GLU A 27 -12.59 7.52 8.52
C GLU A 27 -11.72 8.35 7.57
N HIS A 28 -10.40 8.28 7.74
CA HIS A 28 -9.46 9.07 6.93
C HIS A 28 -9.39 8.61 5.47
N LEU A 29 -9.37 7.29 5.24
CA LEU A 29 -9.34 6.75 3.88
C LEU A 29 -10.71 6.80 3.22
N ARG A 30 -11.79 7.10 3.95
CA ARG A 30 -13.18 7.06 3.46
C ARG A 30 -13.51 5.71 2.81
N MET A 31 -13.14 4.64 3.51
CA MET A 31 -13.28 3.26 3.06
C MET A 31 -13.96 2.41 4.12
N THR A 32 -14.59 1.33 3.69
CA THR A 32 -15.01 0.29 4.62
C THR A 32 -13.81 -0.56 5.05
N TYR A 33 -13.90 -1.21 6.22
CA TYR A 33 -12.90 -2.19 6.66
C TYR A 33 -12.61 -3.26 5.59
N ARG A 34 -13.67 -3.78 4.94
CA ARG A 34 -13.53 -4.77 3.86
C ARG A 34 -12.69 -4.23 2.71
N THR A 35 -12.95 -2.99 2.28
CA THR A 35 -12.21 -2.34 1.20
C THR A 35 -10.74 -2.17 1.58
N ILE A 36 -10.44 -1.73 2.81
CA ILE A 36 -9.07 -1.61 3.30
C ILE A 36 -8.35 -2.96 3.22
N LYS A 37 -8.97 -4.04 3.72
CA LYS A 37 -8.37 -5.39 3.64
C LYS A 37 -8.16 -5.86 2.20
N GLN A 38 -9.05 -5.51 1.28
CA GLN A 38 -8.86 -5.81 -0.14
C GLN A 38 -7.66 -5.06 -0.72
N ARG A 39 -7.46 -3.78 -0.38
CA ARG A 39 -6.29 -3.00 -0.83
C ARG A 39 -4.98 -3.46 -0.19
N GLU A 40 -5.00 -3.85 1.09
CA GLU A 40 -3.86 -4.45 1.77
C GLU A 40 -3.46 -5.80 1.15
N ALA A 41 -4.42 -6.57 0.66
CA ALA A 41 -4.17 -7.86 -0.01
C ALA A 41 -3.74 -7.68 -1.47
N ASP A 42 -4.31 -6.71 -2.18
CA ASP A 42 -3.97 -6.40 -3.58
C ASP A 42 -3.88 -4.87 -3.82
N PRO A 43 -2.68 -4.29 -3.62
CA PRO A 43 -2.44 -2.86 -3.82
C PRO A 43 -2.60 -2.40 -5.28
N SER A 44 -2.62 -3.31 -6.27
CA SER A 44 -2.79 -2.93 -7.69
C SER A 44 -4.16 -2.32 -8.00
N THR A 45 -5.11 -2.53 -7.09
CA THR A 45 -6.48 -2.05 -7.20
C THR A 45 -6.68 -0.67 -6.60
N LEU A 46 -5.66 -0.09 -5.95
CA LEU A 46 -5.70 1.28 -5.41
C LEU A 46 -5.93 2.31 -6.52
N THR A 47 -6.89 3.19 -6.30
CA THR A 47 -7.10 4.34 -7.19
C THR A 47 -6.20 5.52 -6.79
N VAL A 48 -6.00 6.46 -7.72
CA VAL A 48 -5.26 7.71 -7.45
C VAL A 48 -5.86 8.49 -6.27
N ALA A 49 -7.19 8.57 -6.17
CA ALA A 49 -7.85 9.27 -5.08
C ALA A 49 -7.63 8.59 -3.72
N GLU A 50 -7.46 7.27 -3.70
CA GLU A 50 -7.15 6.52 -2.48
C GLU A 50 -5.69 6.72 -2.08
N MET A 51 -4.75 6.69 -3.04
CA MET A 51 -3.34 6.99 -2.79
C MET A 51 -3.11 8.42 -2.27
N LEU A 52 -3.88 9.41 -2.78
CA LEU A 52 -3.84 10.78 -2.26
C LEU A 52 -4.29 10.87 -0.80
N ARG A 53 -5.33 10.13 -0.39
CA ARG A 53 -5.76 10.09 1.01
C ARG A 53 -4.75 9.39 1.91
N VAL A 54 -4.07 8.36 1.40
CA VAL A 54 -2.98 7.69 2.13
C VAL A 54 -1.82 8.65 2.36
N ALA A 55 -1.42 9.40 1.33
CA ALA A 55 -0.37 10.42 1.46
C ALA A 55 -0.73 11.49 2.50
N ASP A 56 -1.95 12.01 2.45
CA ASP A 56 -2.49 12.97 3.42
C ASP A 56 -2.52 12.39 4.85
N LEU A 57 -2.97 11.14 5.01
CA LEU A 57 -3.01 10.45 6.30
C LEU A 57 -1.62 10.25 6.92
N LEU A 58 -0.62 9.95 6.09
CA LEU A 58 0.74 9.65 6.54
C LEU A 58 1.62 10.89 6.67
N ASP A 59 1.15 12.06 6.23
CA ASP A 59 1.97 13.26 6.06
C ASP A 59 3.24 12.96 5.22
N GLU A 60 3.07 12.16 4.16
CA GLU A 60 4.14 11.75 3.24
C GLU A 60 3.89 12.32 1.83
N PRO A 61 4.94 12.65 1.05
CA PRO A 61 4.79 13.03 -0.34
C PRO A 61 4.05 11.96 -1.15
N VAL A 62 3.06 12.37 -1.94
CA VAL A 62 2.27 11.43 -2.77
C VAL A 62 3.15 10.56 -3.68
N VAL A 63 4.25 11.12 -4.20
CA VAL A 63 5.18 10.40 -5.09
C VAL A 63 5.84 9.20 -4.40
N ASP A 64 6.09 9.29 -3.09
CA ASP A 64 6.72 8.22 -2.31
C ASP A 64 5.74 7.08 -2.04
N VAL A 65 4.47 7.41 -1.74
CA VAL A 65 3.38 6.43 -1.62
C VAL A 65 3.19 5.68 -2.93
N PHE A 66 3.17 6.40 -4.06
CA PHE A 66 3.08 5.78 -5.40
C PHE A 66 4.28 4.88 -5.70
N ALA A 67 5.49 5.31 -5.37
CA ALA A 67 6.69 4.52 -5.59
C ALA A 67 6.64 3.17 -4.86
N VAL A 68 6.18 3.18 -3.60
CA VAL A 68 5.98 1.96 -2.80
C VAL A 68 4.97 1.01 -3.44
N VAL A 69 3.76 1.52 -3.75
CA VAL A 69 2.70 0.70 -4.35
C VAL A 69 3.15 0.15 -5.70
N LEU A 70 3.80 0.97 -6.53
CA LEU A 70 4.28 0.56 -7.85
C LEU A 70 5.36 -0.52 -7.75
N ALA A 71 6.31 -0.38 -6.82
CA ALA A 71 7.34 -1.40 -6.60
C ALA A 71 6.73 -2.73 -6.16
N GLU A 72 5.75 -2.73 -5.25
CA GLU A 72 5.06 -3.95 -4.81
C GLU A 72 4.29 -4.61 -5.96
N VAL A 73 3.55 -3.84 -6.76
CA VAL A 73 2.82 -4.35 -7.93
C VAL A 73 3.76 -4.95 -8.97
N GLN A 74 4.93 -4.33 -9.20
CA GLN A 74 5.94 -4.87 -10.12
C GLN A 74 6.54 -6.17 -9.58
N ALA A 75 6.86 -6.25 -8.28
CA ALA A 75 7.40 -7.46 -7.67
C ALA A 75 6.45 -8.66 -7.85
N VAL A 76 5.15 -8.46 -7.64
CA VAL A 76 4.13 -9.51 -7.88
C VAL A 76 4.12 -9.96 -9.33
N LYS A 77 4.17 -9.03 -10.29
CA LYS A 77 4.16 -9.36 -11.74
C LYS A 77 5.42 -10.11 -12.18
N VAL A 78 6.58 -9.77 -11.62
CA VAL A 78 7.83 -10.49 -11.89
C VAL A 78 7.75 -11.93 -11.37
N SER A 79 7.20 -12.14 -10.16
CA SER A 79 7.00 -13.49 -9.59
C SER A 79 6.03 -14.35 -10.41
N VAL A 80 4.96 -13.76 -10.95
CA VAL A 80 3.99 -14.48 -11.80
C VAL A 80 4.59 -14.83 -13.17
N SER A 81 5.45 -13.97 -13.73
CA SER A 81 6.08 -14.19 -15.04
C SER A 81 7.21 -15.24 -15.03
N GLN A 82 7.68 -15.65 -13.84
CA GLN A 82 8.73 -16.66 -13.67
C GLN A 82 8.20 -18.06 -13.31
N SER A 83 6.88 -18.26 -13.26
CA SER A 83 6.30 -19.58 -13.06
C SER A 83 6.38 -20.39 -14.38
N PRO A 84 7.13 -21.52 -14.43
CA PRO A 84 7.15 -22.37 -15.60
C PRO A 84 5.75 -22.97 -15.79
N ILE A 85 5.26 -22.96 -17.03
CA ILE A 85 4.13 -23.78 -17.45
C ILE A 85 4.51 -25.24 -17.12
N GLN A 86 3.85 -25.83 -16.11
CA GLN A 86 3.87 -27.27 -15.89
C GLN A 86 2.81 -27.92 -16.78
#